data_AF-A0AAV2MPZ6-F1
#
_entry.id   AF-A0AAV2MPZ6-F1
#
_cell.length_a   1.000
_cell.length_b   1.000
_cell.length_c   1.000
_cell.angle_alpha   90.00
_cell.angle_beta   90.00
_cell.angle_gamma   90.00
#
_symmetry.space_group_name_H-M   'P 1'
#
loop_
_entity.id
_entity.type
_entity.pdbx_description
1 polymer ?
#
loop_
_entity_poly.entity_id
_entity_poly.type
_entity_poly.pdbx_seq_one_letter_code
_entity_poly.pdbx_strand_id
1 'polypeptide(L)'
;MVSKNKEGYYTSEMFKEAEYAIKKEMDKMLEEKKPEMEKLQNELQRKLNDDLEVFEMQNSITQIEIQNMSESLAELEDSYEENEHRRIAEKEKRKQEELRRNQEDDAKKQEFNKRRLNLLKKIESGQKNTSLPEMMVMSAALEDLRREMERLEKERREWWEKRYKEDQQRRLKEQERFNKVQKEYEEKREKYAQYEIKRQDQERERSKQEEHLLEKYHQELKRMQQDHKAEVRRQAEKVNEFQKKYDYVKAKDNERMSKEFMLLRITQDKKQRENFYLLKERQKQEMKRLQKRKTDPELQREVIMLHQQHEKEIGIWIRDRADTTMDNKACTIL
;
A
#
# COMPACT_ATOMS: atom_id res chain seq x y z
N MET A 1 35.72 12.74 32.66
CA MET A 1 35.88 12.77 34.14
C MET A 1 35.97 14.23 34.57
N VAL A 2 35.05 14.71 35.41
CA VAL A 2 35.05 16.11 35.86
C VAL A 2 35.98 16.25 37.07
N SER A 3 37.23 16.61 36.82
CA SER A 3 38.24 16.79 37.86
C SER A 3 38.14 18.18 38.50
N LYS A 4 37.50 18.21 39.68
CA LYS A 4 37.57 19.27 40.71
C LYS A 4 37.13 20.68 40.29
N ASN A 5 35.82 20.94 40.37
CA ASN A 5 35.32 22.29 40.61
C ASN A 5 35.70 22.68 42.04
N LYS A 6 36.63 23.64 42.19
CA LYS A 6 37.15 24.09 43.48
C LYS A 6 36.17 24.96 44.29
N GLU A 7 34.94 25.19 43.82
CA GLU A 7 33.93 26.02 44.50
C GLU A 7 32.47 25.69 44.11
N GLY A 8 32.21 24.54 43.47
CA GLY A 8 30.90 24.22 42.87
C GLY A 8 30.03 23.29 43.72
N TYR A 9 28.83 23.74 44.07
CA TYR A 9 27.79 23.03 44.84
C TYR A 9 27.17 21.79 44.15
N TYR A 10 27.69 21.34 43.00
CA TYR A 10 27.13 20.22 42.23
C TYR A 10 28.15 19.09 42.08
N THR A 11 27.80 17.89 42.53
CA THR A 11 28.65 16.70 42.44
C THR A 11 28.22 15.78 41.28
N SER A 12 29.17 15.03 40.73
CA SER A 12 28.88 13.99 39.72
C SER A 12 27.86 12.94 40.20
N GLU A 13 27.73 12.75 41.52
CA GLU A 13 26.73 11.87 42.13
C GLU A 13 25.33 12.46 42.07
N MET A 14 25.17 13.76 42.31
CA MET A 14 23.87 14.45 42.18
C MET A 14 23.33 14.36 40.75
N PHE A 15 24.18 14.51 39.74
CA PHE A 15 23.76 14.34 38.34
C PHE A 15 23.33 12.89 38.04
N LYS A 16 23.99 11.89 38.62
CA LYS A 16 23.57 10.48 38.49
C LYS A 16 22.24 10.20 39.18
N GLU A 17 22.01 10.74 40.37
CA GLU A 17 20.73 10.60 41.08
C GLU A 17 19.59 11.27 40.30
N ALA A 18 19.83 12.48 39.77
CA ALA A 18 18.86 13.20 38.95
C ALA A 18 18.50 12.43 37.66
N GLU A 19 19.50 11.97 36.90
CA GLU A 19 19.28 11.16 35.69
C GLU A 19 18.56 9.84 36.00
N TYR A 20 18.90 9.19 37.12
CA TYR A 20 18.20 7.98 37.56
C TYR A 20 16.73 8.25 37.89
N ALA A 21 16.43 9.34 38.61
CA ALA A 21 15.07 9.72 38.95
C ALA A 21 14.24 10.07 37.70
N ILE A 22 14.83 10.79 36.74
CA ILE A 22 14.20 11.09 35.45
C ILE A 22 13.90 9.79 34.70
N LYS A 23 14.88 8.88 34.62
CA LYS A 23 14.69 7.60 33.92
C LYS A 23 13.60 6.75 34.55
N LYS A 24 13.57 6.64 35.88
CA LYS A 24 12.55 5.89 36.62
C LYS A 24 11.14 6.43 36.36
N GLU A 25 10.95 7.76 36.39
CA GLU A 25 9.64 8.36 36.11
C GLU A 25 9.27 8.22 34.62
N MET A 26 10.25 8.34 33.72
CA MET A 26 10.06 8.14 32.29
C MET A 26 9.57 6.72 31.97
N ASP A 27 10.18 5.69 32.58
CA ASP A 27 9.77 4.29 32.39
C ASP A 27 8.33 4.04 32.91
N LYS A 28 7.98 4.65 34.05
CA LYS A 28 6.62 4.59 34.61
C LYS A 28 5.59 5.26 33.70
N MET A 29 5.87 6.48 33.24
CA MET A 29 4.99 7.22 32.32
C MET A 29 4.82 6.51 30.97
N LEU A 30 5.88 5.86 30.47
CA LEU A 30 5.81 5.07 29.24
C LEU A 30 4.85 3.88 29.39
N GLU A 31 4.89 3.17 30.52
CA GLU A 31 3.98 2.04 30.74
C GLU A 31 2.52 2.52 30.92
N GLU A 32 2.31 3.66 31.59
CA GLU A 32 0.98 4.26 31.76
C GLU A 32 0.37 4.72 30.42
N LYS A 33 1.18 5.27 29.50
CA LYS A 33 0.69 5.77 28.20
C LYS A 33 0.79 4.76 27.05
N LYS A 34 1.39 3.60 27.28
CA LYS A 34 1.43 2.48 26.33
C LYS A 34 0.08 2.15 25.68
N PRO A 35 -1.06 2.03 26.40
CA PRO A 35 -2.35 1.76 25.76
C PRO A 35 -2.83 2.89 24.84
N GLU A 36 -2.50 4.14 25.14
CA GLU A 36 -2.81 5.29 24.27
C GLU A 36 -1.99 5.22 22.97
N MET A 37 -0.71 4.89 23.09
CA MET A 37 0.18 4.70 21.95
C MET A 37 -0.24 3.53 21.06
N GLU A 38 -0.68 2.42 21.67
CA GLU A 38 -1.18 1.27 20.94
C GLU A 38 -2.47 1.60 20.18
N LYS A 39 -3.38 2.38 20.77
CA LYS A 39 -4.58 2.88 20.07
C LYS A 39 -4.21 3.73 18.86
N LEU A 40 -3.30 4.70 19.01
CA LEU A 40 -2.83 5.55 17.93
C LEU A 40 -2.17 4.74 16.80
N GLN A 41 -1.35 3.74 17.14
CA GLN A 41 -0.75 2.83 16.16
C GLN A 41 -1.81 2.02 15.41
N ASN A 42 -2.80 1.49 16.13
CA ASN A 42 -3.90 0.73 15.52
C ASN A 42 -4.78 1.60 14.61
N GLU A 43 -5.07 2.84 14.98
CA GLU A 43 -5.79 3.80 14.13
C GLU A 43 -5.01 4.11 12.86
N LEU A 44 -3.70 4.34 12.98
CA LEU A 44 -2.83 4.59 11.84
C LEU A 44 -2.77 3.37 10.92
N GLN A 45 -2.67 2.16 11.47
CA GLN A 45 -2.68 0.91 10.71
C GLN A 45 -4.00 0.69 9.99
N ARG A 46 -5.14 1.00 10.61
CA ARG A 46 -6.45 0.92 9.96
C ARG A 46 -6.53 1.83 8.75
N LYS A 47 -6.10 3.08 8.88
CA LYS A 47 -6.07 4.02 7.74
C LYS A 47 -5.20 3.52 6.59
N LEU A 48 -4.03 2.96 6.90
CA LEU A 48 -3.18 2.34 5.89
C LEU A 48 -3.89 1.18 5.19
N ASN A 49 -4.55 0.31 5.94
CA ASN A 49 -5.29 -0.82 5.37
C ASN A 49 -6.47 -0.33 4.50
N ASP A 50 -7.23 0.66 4.95
CA ASP A 50 -8.35 1.24 4.20
C ASP A 50 -7.84 1.86 2.87
N ASP A 51 -6.71 2.58 2.91
CA ASP A 51 -6.09 3.15 1.71
C ASP A 51 -5.61 2.04 0.75
N LEU A 52 -5.03 0.95 1.26
CA LEU A 52 -4.59 -0.21 0.46
C LEU A 52 -5.77 -0.97 -0.16
N GLU A 53 -6.89 -1.13 0.55
CA GLU A 53 -8.08 -1.81 0.05
C GLU A 53 -8.68 -1.09 -1.18
N VAL A 54 -8.58 0.24 -1.23
CA VAL A 54 -8.97 1.03 -2.42
C VAL A 54 -8.11 0.66 -3.64
N PHE A 55 -6.80 0.46 -3.47
CA PHE A 55 -5.92 0.01 -4.55
C PHE A 55 -6.26 -1.42 -5.00
N GLU A 56 -6.50 -2.33 -4.06
CA GLU A 56 -6.88 -3.72 -4.35
C GLU A 56 -8.20 -3.82 -5.13
N MET A 57 -9.21 -3.02 -4.75
CA MET A 57 -10.49 -2.97 -5.46
C MET A 57 -10.31 -2.49 -6.91
N GLN A 58 -9.51 -1.45 -7.13
CA GLN A 58 -9.21 -0.97 -8.50
C GLN A 58 -8.46 -2.01 -9.33
N ASN A 59 -7.52 -2.74 -8.73
CA ASN A 59 -6.79 -3.82 -9.40
C ASN A 59 -7.73 -4.95 -9.80
N SER A 60 -8.67 -5.32 -8.92
CA SER A 60 -9.66 -6.36 -9.18
C SER A 60 -10.56 -6.01 -10.37
N ILE A 61 -11.05 -4.76 -10.44
CA ILE A 61 -11.84 -4.26 -11.58
C ILE A 61 -11.01 -4.34 -12.88
N THR A 62 -9.76 -3.88 -12.83
CA THR A 62 -8.86 -3.90 -14.00
C THR A 62 -8.60 -5.34 -14.47
N GLN A 63 -8.42 -6.30 -13.55
CA GLN A 63 -8.23 -7.72 -13.89
C GLN A 63 -9.45 -8.31 -14.57
N ILE A 64 -10.66 -7.98 -14.10
CA ILE A 64 -11.91 -8.45 -14.72
C ILE A 64 -12.02 -7.91 -16.15
N GLU A 65 -11.70 -6.63 -16.38
CA GLU A 65 -11.69 -6.04 -17.73
C GLU A 65 -10.73 -6.76 -18.67
N ILE A 66 -9.52 -7.10 -18.20
CA ILE A 66 -8.51 -7.85 -18.97
C ILE A 66 -9.03 -9.23 -19.32
N GLN A 67 -9.60 -9.94 -18.34
CA GLN A 67 -10.14 -11.26 -18.53
C GLN A 67 -11.22 -11.25 -19.61
N ASN A 68 -12.17 -10.31 -19.53
CA ASN A 68 -13.23 -10.14 -20.52
C ASN A 68 -12.68 -9.84 -21.93
N MET A 69 -11.62 -9.00 -22.03
CA MET A 69 -10.99 -8.71 -23.32
C MET A 69 -10.23 -9.91 -23.89
N SER A 70 -9.54 -10.67 -23.05
CA SER A 70 -8.84 -11.90 -23.42
C SER A 70 -9.83 -12.96 -23.92
N GLU A 71 -10.95 -13.14 -23.23
CA GLU A 71 -12.02 -14.04 -23.64
C GLU A 71 -12.62 -13.61 -24.99
N SER A 72 -12.91 -12.32 -25.18
CA SER A 72 -13.42 -11.81 -26.47
C SER A 72 -12.44 -11.95 -27.64
N LEU A 73 -11.14 -12.00 -27.37
CA LEU A 73 -10.11 -12.30 -28.36
C LEU A 73 -10.08 -13.79 -28.69
N ALA A 74 -10.12 -14.65 -27.69
CA ALA A 74 -10.16 -16.11 -27.86
C ALA A 74 -11.41 -16.55 -28.66
N GLU A 75 -12.58 -16.00 -28.33
CA GLU A 75 -13.82 -16.28 -29.09
C GLU A 75 -13.70 -15.88 -30.57
N LEU A 76 -13.00 -14.77 -30.86
CA LEU A 76 -12.80 -14.32 -32.22
C LEU A 76 -11.82 -15.22 -32.97
N GLU A 77 -10.77 -15.70 -32.31
CA GLU A 77 -9.81 -16.66 -32.83
C GLU A 77 -10.49 -18.00 -33.16
N ASP A 78 -11.28 -18.54 -32.22
CA ASP A 78 -12.06 -19.76 -32.42
C ASP A 78 -13.03 -19.61 -33.61
N SER A 79 -13.72 -18.47 -33.71
CA SER A 79 -14.63 -18.20 -34.83
C SER A 79 -13.92 -18.14 -36.18
N TYR A 80 -12.67 -17.68 -36.19
CA TYR A 80 -11.84 -17.60 -37.38
C TYR A 80 -11.39 -19.00 -37.81
N GLU A 81 -10.91 -19.81 -36.87
CA GLU A 81 -10.53 -21.21 -37.13
C GLU A 81 -11.72 -22.04 -37.62
N GLU A 82 -12.89 -21.91 -36.99
CA GLU A 82 -14.09 -22.64 -37.40
C GLU A 82 -14.52 -22.25 -38.83
N ASN A 83 -14.46 -20.97 -39.17
CA ASN A 83 -14.74 -20.51 -40.54
C ASN A 83 -13.75 -21.08 -41.56
N GLU A 84 -12.47 -21.15 -41.22
CA GLU A 84 -11.44 -21.73 -42.08
C GLU A 84 -11.67 -23.23 -42.30
N HIS A 85 -11.98 -23.98 -41.23
CA HIS A 85 -12.33 -25.39 -41.33
C HIS A 85 -13.55 -25.63 -42.21
N ARG A 86 -14.62 -24.83 -42.04
CA ARG A 86 -15.82 -24.89 -42.91
C ARG A 86 -15.45 -24.64 -44.37
N ARG A 87 -14.58 -23.66 -44.66
CA ARG A 87 -14.11 -23.33 -46.01
C ARG A 87 -13.35 -24.49 -46.66
N ILE A 88 -12.45 -25.14 -45.92
CA ILE A 88 -11.70 -26.29 -46.40
C ILE A 88 -12.63 -27.47 -46.69
N ALA A 89 -13.55 -27.78 -45.76
CA ALA A 89 -14.50 -28.87 -45.91
C ALA A 89 -15.45 -28.66 -47.10
N GLU A 90 -15.90 -27.42 -47.33
CA GLU A 90 -16.76 -27.10 -48.48
C GLU A 90 -16.00 -27.25 -49.80
N LYS A 91 -14.75 -26.76 -49.89
CA LYS A 91 -13.89 -26.95 -51.07
C LYS A 91 -13.68 -28.43 -51.39
N GLU A 92 -13.50 -29.26 -50.37
CA GLU A 92 -13.30 -30.70 -50.57
C GLU A 92 -14.57 -31.40 -51.09
N LYS A 93 -15.74 -31.10 -50.50
CA LYS A 93 -17.03 -31.61 -51.01
C LYS A 93 -17.26 -31.23 -52.47
N ARG A 94 -16.90 -30.01 -52.87
CA ARG A 94 -17.01 -29.55 -54.26
C ARG A 94 -16.08 -30.30 -55.20
N LYS A 95 -14.81 -30.50 -54.83
CA LYS A 95 -13.86 -31.30 -55.63
C LYS A 95 -14.37 -32.73 -55.85
N GLN A 96 -14.98 -33.33 -54.82
CA GLN A 96 -15.58 -34.65 -54.93
C GLN A 96 -16.80 -34.65 -55.87
N GLU A 97 -17.66 -33.63 -55.80
CA GLU A 97 -18.80 -33.48 -56.71
C GLU A 97 -18.35 -33.31 -58.17
N GLU A 98 -17.34 -32.46 -58.43
CA GLU A 98 -16.77 -32.25 -59.76
C GLU A 98 -16.12 -33.53 -60.30
N LEU A 99 -15.38 -34.27 -59.46
CA LEU A 99 -14.80 -35.55 -59.85
C LEU A 99 -15.88 -36.56 -60.26
N ARG A 100 -16.96 -36.66 -59.48
CA ARG A 100 -18.08 -37.56 -59.77
C ARG A 100 -18.79 -37.18 -61.09
N ARG A 101 -19.03 -35.89 -61.31
CA ARG A 101 -19.62 -35.38 -62.57
C ARG A 101 -18.72 -35.64 -63.77
N ASN A 102 -17.42 -35.41 -63.65
CA ASN A 102 -16.46 -35.70 -64.72
C ASN A 102 -16.46 -37.19 -65.08
N GLN A 103 -16.53 -38.07 -64.08
CA GLN A 103 -16.66 -39.52 -64.32
C GLN A 103 -17.98 -39.88 -65.02
N GLU A 104 -19.11 -39.29 -64.61
CA GLU A 104 -20.42 -39.48 -65.27
C GLU A 104 -20.39 -38.99 -66.73
N ASP A 105 -19.80 -37.82 -66.98
CA ASP A 105 -19.69 -37.24 -68.32
C ASP A 105 -18.78 -38.07 -69.22
N ASP A 106 -17.67 -38.57 -68.70
CA ASP A 106 -16.76 -39.44 -69.44
C ASP A 106 -17.39 -40.80 -69.73
N ALA A 107 -18.16 -41.36 -68.81
CA ALA A 107 -18.96 -42.57 -69.04
C ALA A 107 -20.00 -42.35 -70.16
N LYS A 108 -20.72 -41.22 -70.16
CA LYS A 108 -21.66 -40.87 -71.23
C LYS A 108 -20.97 -40.70 -72.58
N LYS A 109 -19.80 -40.06 -72.63
CA LYS A 109 -19.00 -39.95 -73.87
C LYS A 109 -18.58 -41.34 -74.37
N GLN A 110 -18.16 -42.23 -73.48
CA GLN A 110 -17.79 -43.60 -73.85
C GLN A 110 -18.98 -44.39 -74.39
N GLU A 111 -20.15 -44.32 -73.76
CA GLU A 111 -21.38 -44.94 -74.27
C GLU A 111 -21.77 -44.40 -75.63
N PHE A 112 -21.71 -43.08 -75.79
CA PHE A 112 -22.02 -42.43 -77.04
C PHE A 112 -21.06 -42.86 -78.17
N ASN A 113 -19.75 -42.89 -77.89
CA ASN A 113 -18.74 -43.36 -78.83
C ASN A 113 -18.96 -44.82 -79.23
N LYS A 114 -19.37 -45.69 -78.29
CA LYS A 114 -19.76 -47.08 -78.59
C LYS A 114 -20.97 -47.14 -79.52
N ARG A 115 -22.03 -46.33 -79.27
CA ARG A 115 -23.22 -46.26 -80.15
C ARG A 115 -22.84 -45.79 -81.57
N ARG A 116 -22.00 -44.76 -81.67
CA ARG A 116 -21.50 -44.25 -82.95
C ARG A 116 -20.70 -45.29 -83.71
N LEU A 117 -19.77 -45.97 -83.04
CA LEU A 117 -18.94 -47.02 -83.64
C LEU A 117 -19.79 -48.21 -84.12
N ASN A 118 -20.78 -48.61 -83.34
CA ASN A 118 -21.69 -49.70 -83.73
C ASN A 118 -22.51 -49.34 -84.98
N LEU A 119 -22.97 -48.10 -85.11
CA LEU A 119 -23.69 -47.65 -86.30
C LEU A 119 -22.78 -47.57 -87.53
N LEU A 120 -21.56 -47.06 -87.37
CA LEU A 120 -20.57 -47.06 -88.45
C LEU A 120 -20.25 -48.48 -88.93
N LYS A 121 -20.02 -49.42 -88.01
CA LYS A 121 -19.81 -50.84 -88.35
C LYS A 121 -21.02 -51.45 -89.07
N LYS A 122 -22.25 -51.11 -88.67
CA LYS A 122 -23.47 -51.58 -89.35
C LYS A 122 -23.53 -51.03 -90.79
N ILE A 123 -23.18 -49.77 -91.01
CA ILE A 123 -23.10 -49.16 -92.34
C ILE A 123 -22.04 -49.86 -93.21
N GLU A 124 -20.82 -50.05 -92.68
CA GLU A 124 -19.72 -50.74 -93.37
C GLU A 124 -20.08 -52.20 -93.73
N SER A 125 -20.80 -52.90 -92.84
CA SER A 125 -21.24 -54.29 -93.10
C SER A 125 -22.45 -54.40 -94.04
N GLY A 126 -23.32 -53.38 -94.08
CA GLY A 126 -24.50 -53.31 -94.96
C GLY A 126 -24.19 -52.95 -96.40
N GLN A 127 -23.04 -52.32 -96.68
CA GLN A 127 -22.61 -51.92 -98.03
C GLN A 127 -22.56 -53.07 -99.06
N LYS A 128 -22.65 -54.34 -98.66
CA LYS A 128 -22.72 -55.48 -99.58
C LYS A 128 -24.13 -55.86 -100.07
N ASN A 129 -25.23 -55.47 -99.41
CA ASN A 129 -26.62 -55.90 -99.75
C ASN A 129 -27.77 -54.90 -99.40
N THR A 130 -27.47 -53.68 -98.93
CA THR A 130 -28.49 -52.75 -98.37
C THR A 130 -29.07 -51.78 -99.43
N SER A 131 -30.39 -51.51 -99.39
CA SER A 131 -31.05 -50.62 -100.38
C SER A 131 -30.83 -49.12 -100.09
N LEU A 132 -30.90 -48.27 -101.13
CA LEU A 132 -30.73 -46.80 -101.03
C LEU A 132 -31.51 -46.13 -99.86
N PRO A 133 -32.80 -46.47 -99.63
CA PRO A 133 -33.55 -45.99 -98.47
C PRO A 133 -32.93 -46.32 -97.10
N GLU A 134 -32.36 -47.51 -96.89
CA GLU A 134 -31.72 -47.89 -95.62
C GLU A 134 -30.43 -47.10 -95.35
N MET A 135 -29.64 -46.83 -96.40
CA MET A 135 -28.43 -46.01 -96.29
C MET A 135 -28.76 -44.56 -95.87
N MET A 136 -29.85 -44.01 -96.40
CA MET A 136 -30.32 -42.66 -96.05
C MET A 136 -30.81 -42.59 -94.58
N VAL A 137 -31.50 -43.63 -94.10
CA VAL A 137 -31.94 -43.75 -92.70
C VAL A 137 -30.75 -43.84 -91.73
N MET A 138 -29.70 -44.60 -92.09
CA MET A 138 -28.48 -44.70 -91.26
C MET A 138 -27.67 -43.41 -91.21
N SER A 139 -27.59 -42.67 -92.32
CA SER A 139 -26.97 -41.34 -92.38
C SER A 139 -27.73 -40.32 -91.52
N ALA A 140 -29.07 -40.32 -91.59
CA ALA A 140 -29.91 -39.49 -90.73
C ALA A 140 -29.72 -39.82 -89.24
N ALA A 141 -29.59 -41.10 -88.88
CA ALA A 141 -29.33 -41.52 -87.50
C ALA A 141 -27.94 -41.06 -86.98
N LEU A 142 -26.92 -40.98 -87.84
CA LEU A 142 -25.61 -40.40 -87.48
C LEU A 142 -25.69 -38.88 -87.29
N GLU A 143 -26.44 -38.18 -88.15
CA GLU A 143 -26.69 -36.74 -88.05
C GLU A 143 -27.46 -36.39 -86.76
N ASP A 144 -28.48 -37.17 -86.41
CA ASP A 144 -29.27 -37.00 -85.19
C ASP A 144 -28.44 -37.27 -83.93
N LEU A 145 -27.59 -38.30 -83.96
CA LEU A 145 -26.61 -38.56 -82.90
C LEU A 145 -25.62 -37.39 -82.75
N ARG A 146 -25.11 -36.85 -83.86
CA ARG A 146 -24.23 -35.68 -83.84
C ARG A 146 -24.93 -34.47 -83.20
N ARG A 147 -26.17 -34.18 -83.59
CA ARG A 147 -26.98 -33.09 -83.00
C ARG A 147 -27.22 -33.31 -81.50
N GLU A 148 -27.46 -34.55 -81.08
CA GLU A 148 -27.61 -34.89 -79.66
C GLU A 148 -26.32 -34.61 -78.87
N MET A 149 -25.15 -34.91 -79.43
CA MET A 149 -23.86 -34.54 -78.80
C MET A 149 -23.67 -33.04 -78.73
N GLU A 150 -23.95 -32.32 -79.81
CA GLU A 150 -23.81 -30.86 -79.82
C GLU A 150 -24.72 -30.21 -78.77
N ARG A 151 -25.94 -30.75 -78.56
CA ARG A 151 -26.84 -30.34 -77.47
C ARG A 151 -26.23 -30.63 -76.09
N LEU A 152 -25.81 -31.86 -75.83
CA LEU A 152 -25.22 -32.25 -74.55
C LEU A 152 -23.92 -31.49 -74.23
N GLU A 153 -23.08 -31.21 -75.23
CA GLU A 153 -21.86 -30.42 -75.07
C GLU A 153 -22.14 -28.93 -74.83
N LYS A 154 -23.24 -28.41 -75.40
CA LYS A 154 -23.69 -27.05 -75.16
C LYS A 154 -24.24 -26.93 -73.74
N GLU A 155 -25.11 -27.83 -73.31
CA GLU A 155 -25.62 -27.90 -71.92
C GLU A 155 -24.48 -28.04 -70.91
N ARG A 156 -23.49 -28.91 -71.20
CA ARG A 156 -22.29 -29.06 -70.36
C ARG A 156 -21.50 -27.76 -70.26
N ARG A 157 -21.25 -27.08 -71.39
CA ARG A 157 -20.52 -25.80 -71.41
C ARG A 157 -21.25 -24.71 -70.64
N GLU A 158 -22.55 -24.56 -70.86
CA GLU A 158 -23.38 -23.58 -70.16
C GLU A 158 -23.40 -23.84 -68.64
N TRP A 159 -23.48 -25.11 -68.24
CA TRP A 159 -23.39 -25.49 -66.83
C TRP A 159 -22.04 -25.14 -66.21
N TRP A 160 -20.92 -25.48 -66.86
CA TRP A 160 -19.57 -25.12 -66.39
C TRP A 160 -19.35 -23.60 -66.34
N GLU A 161 -19.84 -22.85 -67.33
CA GLU A 161 -19.71 -21.40 -67.35
C GLU A 161 -20.51 -20.74 -66.22
N LYS A 162 -21.76 -21.20 -65.99
CA LYS A 162 -22.57 -20.73 -64.86
C LYS A 162 -21.88 -21.05 -63.54
N ARG A 163 -21.38 -22.27 -63.38
CA ARG A 163 -20.70 -22.72 -62.17
C ARG A 163 -19.42 -21.92 -61.90
N TYR A 164 -18.63 -21.67 -62.94
CA TYR A 164 -17.42 -20.86 -62.84
C TYR A 164 -17.72 -19.42 -62.38
N LYS A 165 -18.75 -18.79 -62.94
CA LYS A 165 -19.18 -17.43 -62.53
C LYS A 165 -19.65 -17.40 -61.08
N GLU A 166 -20.46 -18.37 -60.66
CA GLU A 166 -20.89 -18.50 -59.26
C GLU A 166 -19.70 -18.68 -58.32
N ASP A 167 -18.71 -19.50 -58.70
CA ASP A 167 -17.52 -19.76 -57.91
C ASP A 167 -16.59 -18.54 -57.80
N GLN A 168 -16.45 -17.76 -58.87
CA GLN A 168 -15.74 -16.47 -58.83
C GLN A 168 -16.41 -15.47 -57.87
N GLN A 169 -17.73 -15.30 -57.98
CA GLN A 169 -18.46 -14.40 -57.09
C GLN A 169 -18.38 -14.85 -55.62
N ARG A 170 -18.44 -16.17 -55.38
CA ARG A 170 -18.31 -16.73 -54.03
C ARG A 170 -16.91 -16.49 -53.46
N ARG A 171 -15.85 -16.74 -54.25
CA ARG A 171 -14.46 -16.46 -53.85
C ARG A 171 -14.27 -15.01 -53.42
N LEU A 172 -14.80 -14.06 -54.19
CA LEU A 172 -14.70 -12.64 -53.85
C LEU A 172 -15.41 -12.33 -52.53
N LYS A 173 -16.65 -12.82 -52.34
CA LYS A 173 -17.40 -12.62 -51.09
C LYS A 173 -16.73 -13.30 -49.89
N GLU A 174 -16.19 -14.50 -50.06
CA GLU A 174 -15.43 -15.20 -49.03
C GLU A 174 -14.15 -14.43 -48.66
N GLN A 175 -13.42 -13.92 -49.66
CA GLN A 175 -12.22 -13.10 -49.46
C GLN A 175 -12.53 -11.81 -48.70
N GLU A 176 -13.62 -11.11 -49.07
CA GLU A 176 -14.07 -9.90 -48.37
C GLU A 176 -14.42 -10.19 -46.90
N ARG A 177 -15.18 -11.27 -46.64
CA ARG A 177 -15.51 -11.69 -45.28
C ARG A 177 -14.28 -12.05 -44.48
N PHE A 178 -13.35 -12.79 -45.07
CA PHE A 178 -12.11 -13.19 -44.44
C PHE A 178 -11.24 -11.98 -44.08
N ASN A 179 -11.03 -11.06 -45.04
CA ASN A 179 -10.28 -9.83 -44.80
C ASN A 179 -10.94 -8.98 -43.70
N LYS A 180 -12.27 -8.95 -43.63
CA LYS A 180 -13.00 -8.24 -42.58
C LYS A 180 -12.73 -8.83 -41.19
N VAL A 181 -12.86 -10.16 -41.04
CA VAL A 181 -12.60 -10.85 -39.76
C VAL A 181 -11.13 -10.71 -39.36
N GLN A 182 -10.21 -10.87 -40.30
CA GLN A 182 -8.78 -10.68 -40.04
C GLN A 182 -8.48 -9.27 -39.54
N LYS A 183 -9.06 -8.25 -40.18
CA LYS A 183 -8.89 -6.86 -39.75
C LYS A 183 -9.48 -6.62 -38.35
N GLU A 184 -10.67 -7.14 -38.06
CA GLU A 184 -11.28 -7.05 -36.72
C GLU A 184 -10.41 -7.73 -35.64
N TYR A 185 -9.79 -8.86 -35.97
CA TYR A 185 -8.86 -9.57 -35.08
C TYR A 185 -7.59 -8.75 -34.84
N GLU A 186 -6.95 -8.24 -35.89
CA GLU A 186 -5.75 -7.40 -35.80
C GLU A 186 -6.04 -6.12 -34.97
N GLU A 187 -7.15 -5.44 -35.24
CA GLU A 187 -7.57 -4.24 -34.49
C GLU A 187 -7.82 -4.55 -33.00
N LYS A 188 -8.49 -5.66 -32.67
CA LYS A 188 -8.67 -6.06 -31.26
C LYS A 188 -7.35 -6.43 -30.59
N ARG A 189 -6.47 -7.15 -31.30
CA ARG A 189 -5.15 -7.56 -30.81
C ARG A 189 -4.27 -6.35 -30.50
N GLU A 190 -4.25 -5.36 -31.37
CA GLU A 190 -3.52 -4.11 -31.13
C GLU A 190 -4.07 -3.34 -29.94
N LYS A 191 -5.40 -3.24 -29.81
CA LYS A 191 -6.04 -2.61 -28.65
C LYS A 191 -5.66 -3.31 -27.35
N TYR A 192 -5.66 -4.65 -27.35
CA TYR A 192 -5.24 -5.45 -26.20
C TYR A 192 -3.76 -5.22 -25.86
N ALA A 193 -2.87 -5.23 -26.85
CA ALA A 193 -1.45 -4.95 -26.62
C ALA A 193 -1.21 -3.53 -26.06
N GLN A 194 -1.91 -2.52 -26.58
CA GLN A 194 -1.85 -1.15 -26.05
C GLN A 194 -2.40 -1.06 -24.62
N TYR A 195 -3.49 -1.78 -24.33
CA TYR A 195 -4.05 -1.85 -22.99
C TYR A 195 -3.05 -2.49 -22.02
N GLU A 196 -2.40 -3.60 -22.40
CA GLU A 196 -1.43 -4.29 -21.55
C GLU A 196 -0.23 -3.39 -21.23
N ILE A 197 0.27 -2.61 -22.20
CA ILE A 197 1.34 -1.63 -21.97
C ILE A 197 0.87 -0.57 -20.97
N LYS A 198 -0.30 0.03 -21.19
CA LYS A 198 -0.87 1.04 -20.27
C LYS A 198 -1.07 0.47 -18.87
N ARG A 199 -1.50 -0.79 -18.77
CA ARG A 199 -1.67 -1.50 -17.51
C ARG A 199 -0.35 -1.69 -16.79
N GLN A 200 0.71 -2.13 -17.48
CA GLN A 200 2.04 -2.25 -16.90
C GLN A 200 2.58 -0.90 -16.40
N ASP A 201 2.30 0.18 -17.14
CA ASP A 201 2.65 1.53 -16.69
C ASP A 201 1.84 1.93 -15.46
N GLN A 202 0.53 1.70 -15.45
CA GLN A 202 -0.34 1.96 -14.30
C GLN A 202 0.07 1.14 -13.08
N GLU A 203 0.42 -0.13 -13.25
CA GLU A 203 0.91 -1.01 -12.17
C GLU A 203 2.22 -0.49 -11.60
N ARG A 204 3.14 -0.03 -12.44
CA ARG A 204 4.39 0.60 -11.99
C ARG A 204 4.14 1.88 -11.20
N GLU A 205 3.24 2.74 -11.68
CA GLU A 205 2.90 3.97 -10.95
C GLU A 205 2.14 3.68 -9.66
N ARG A 206 1.23 2.69 -9.64
CA ARG A 206 0.55 2.23 -8.42
C ARG A 206 1.53 1.67 -7.40
N SER A 207 2.44 0.78 -7.81
CA SER A 207 3.46 0.22 -6.93
C SER A 207 4.30 1.34 -6.28
N LYS A 208 4.68 2.38 -7.04
CA LYS A 208 5.35 3.56 -6.46
C LYS A 208 4.45 4.34 -5.49
N GLN A 209 3.15 4.48 -5.78
CA GLN A 209 2.20 5.14 -4.90
C GLN A 209 2.00 4.36 -3.60
N GLU A 210 1.88 3.03 -3.66
CA GLU A 210 1.79 2.14 -2.50
C GLU A 210 3.08 2.20 -1.67
N GLU A 211 4.26 2.13 -2.30
CA GLU A 211 5.55 2.30 -1.60
C GLU A 211 5.64 3.67 -0.91
N HIS A 212 5.25 4.75 -1.61
CA HIS A 212 5.25 6.09 -1.03
C HIS A 212 4.25 6.22 0.13
N LEU A 213 3.09 5.58 0.02
CA LEU A 213 2.09 5.53 1.08
C LEU A 213 2.63 4.80 2.31
N LEU A 214 3.19 3.61 2.11
CA LEU A 214 3.82 2.81 3.17
C LEU A 214 4.95 3.58 3.86
N GLU A 215 5.81 4.25 3.09
CA GLU A 215 6.89 5.06 3.63
C GLU A 215 6.36 6.27 4.41
N LYS A 216 5.31 6.94 3.92
CA LYS A 216 4.65 8.05 4.64
C LYS A 216 4.11 7.56 5.99
N TYR A 217 3.38 6.46 6.02
CA TYR A 217 2.84 5.87 7.25
C TYR A 217 3.95 5.45 8.22
N HIS A 218 5.04 4.85 7.71
CA HIS A 218 6.20 4.50 8.52
C HIS A 218 6.87 5.72 9.14
N GLN A 219 7.01 6.81 8.37
CA GLN A 219 7.53 8.07 8.87
C GLN A 219 6.61 8.70 9.92
N GLU A 220 5.30 8.68 9.71
CA GLU A 220 4.32 9.16 10.70
C GLU A 220 4.39 8.35 12.00
N LEU A 221 4.48 7.03 11.92
CA LEU A 221 4.61 6.15 13.08
C LEU A 221 5.91 6.42 13.85
N LYS A 222 7.03 6.59 13.14
CA LYS A 222 8.32 6.97 13.76
C LYS A 222 8.24 8.33 14.45
N ARG A 223 7.66 9.34 13.79
CA ARG A 223 7.49 10.68 14.37
C ARG A 223 6.63 10.62 15.63
N MET A 224 5.50 9.95 15.57
CA MET A 224 4.61 9.76 16.72
C MET A 224 5.32 9.08 17.90
N GLN A 225 6.10 8.02 17.66
CA GLN A 225 6.90 7.38 18.71
C GLN A 225 7.98 8.29 19.29
N GLN A 226 8.66 9.08 18.44
CA GLN A 226 9.68 10.03 18.88
C GLN A 226 9.08 11.17 19.71
N ASP A 227 7.97 11.74 19.25
CA ASP A 227 7.25 12.80 19.94
C ASP A 227 6.72 12.33 21.29
N HIS A 228 6.17 11.11 21.33
CA HIS A 228 5.74 10.49 22.57
C HIS A 228 6.91 10.33 23.56
N LYS A 229 8.03 9.77 23.13
CA LYS A 229 9.22 9.60 23.96
C LYS A 229 9.78 10.94 24.45
N ALA A 230 9.81 11.94 23.58
CA ALA A 230 10.28 13.29 23.91
C ALA A 230 9.35 13.96 24.94
N GLU A 231 8.04 13.82 24.78
CA GLU A 231 7.06 14.38 25.72
C GLU A 231 7.12 13.67 27.08
N VAL A 232 7.22 12.34 27.10
CA VAL A 232 7.41 11.57 28.35
C VAL A 232 8.70 11.99 29.05
N ARG A 233 9.80 12.20 28.31
CA ARG A 233 11.04 12.72 28.89
C ARG A 233 10.86 14.14 29.47
N ARG A 234 10.23 15.06 28.73
CA ARG A 234 9.96 16.43 29.21
C ARG A 234 9.10 16.44 30.48
N GLN A 235 8.12 15.54 30.57
CA GLN A 235 7.27 15.39 31.75
C GLN A 235 8.05 14.82 32.94
N ALA A 236 8.87 13.79 32.71
CA ALA A 236 9.74 13.22 33.72
C ALA A 236 10.80 14.21 34.24
N GLU A 237 11.34 15.07 33.38
CA GLU A 237 12.27 16.15 33.77
C GLU A 237 11.59 17.17 34.70
N LYS A 238 10.31 17.49 34.48
CA LYS A 238 9.54 18.44 35.32
C LYS A 238 9.09 17.84 36.65
N VAL A 239 8.67 16.58 36.66
CA VAL A 239 8.00 15.96 37.81
C VAL A 239 8.70 14.65 38.17
N ASN A 240 9.86 14.73 38.81
CA ASN A 240 10.57 13.57 39.34
C ASN A 240 10.84 13.68 40.85
N GLU A 241 11.20 12.55 41.46
CA GLU A 241 11.52 12.46 42.89
C GLU A 241 12.69 13.39 43.29
N PHE A 242 13.68 13.58 42.40
CA PHE A 242 14.82 14.46 42.65
C PHE A 242 14.39 15.94 42.71
N GLN A 243 13.54 16.38 41.78
CA GLN A 243 12.99 17.74 41.76
C GLN A 243 12.20 18.03 43.04
N LYS A 244 11.37 17.08 43.50
CA LYS A 244 10.64 17.20 44.77
C LYS A 244 11.59 17.36 45.97
N LYS A 245 12.67 16.57 46.03
CA LYS A 245 13.70 16.71 47.09
C LYS A 245 14.41 18.06 47.00
N TYR A 246 14.79 18.49 45.79
CA TYR A 246 15.48 19.74 45.55
C TYR A 246 14.60 20.95 45.94
N ASP A 247 13.34 20.97 45.54
CA ASP A 247 12.40 22.03 45.89
C ASP A 247 12.20 22.13 47.41
N TYR A 248 12.16 20.99 48.10
CA TYR A 248 12.11 20.95 49.56
C TYR A 248 13.36 21.54 50.22
N VAL A 249 14.56 21.16 49.75
CA VAL A 249 15.83 21.70 50.26
C VAL A 249 15.91 23.20 49.99
N LYS A 250 15.60 23.63 48.76
CA LYS A 250 15.58 25.03 48.36
C LYS A 250 14.59 25.86 49.18
N ALA A 251 13.41 25.31 49.48
CA ALA A 251 12.44 25.96 50.36
C ALA A 251 13.01 26.14 51.77
N LYS A 252 13.65 25.11 52.34
CA LYS A 252 14.32 25.21 53.65
C LYS A 252 15.47 26.21 53.68
N ASP A 253 16.30 26.25 52.63
CA ASP A 253 17.39 27.22 52.53
C ASP A 253 16.85 28.65 52.40
N ASN A 254 15.79 28.86 51.62
CA ASN A 254 15.10 30.15 51.55
C ASN A 254 14.53 30.58 52.90
N GLU A 255 13.90 29.67 53.66
CA GLU A 255 13.45 29.96 55.02
C GLU A 255 14.61 30.34 55.95
N ARG A 256 15.73 29.63 55.85
CA ARG A 256 16.94 29.93 56.62
C ARG A 256 17.50 31.31 56.27
N MET A 257 17.68 31.60 54.98
CA MET A 257 18.15 32.90 54.49
C MET A 257 17.21 34.03 54.92
N SER A 258 15.89 33.81 54.88
CA SER A 258 14.90 34.77 55.37
C SER A 258 15.06 35.04 56.87
N LYS A 259 15.23 34.00 57.69
CA LYS A 259 15.51 34.13 59.13
C LYS A 259 16.82 34.88 59.39
N GLU A 260 17.88 34.56 58.66
CA GLU A 260 19.18 35.24 58.78
C GLU A 260 19.07 36.72 58.40
N PHE A 261 18.34 37.05 57.34
CA PHE A 261 18.07 38.43 56.93
C PHE A 261 17.25 39.20 57.98
N MET A 262 16.19 38.59 58.53
CA MET A 262 15.40 39.20 59.61
C MET A 262 16.24 39.41 60.87
N LEU A 263 17.07 38.43 61.23
CA LEU A 263 17.98 38.53 62.37
C LEU A 263 18.97 39.69 62.17
N LEU A 264 19.56 39.82 60.98
CA LEU A 264 20.46 40.92 60.65
C LEU A 264 19.76 42.28 60.82
N ARG A 265 18.52 42.40 60.33
CA ARG A 265 17.70 43.62 60.46
C ARG A 265 17.39 43.97 61.92
N ILE A 266 16.97 42.98 62.73
CA ILE A 266 16.63 43.19 64.15
C ILE A 266 17.87 43.58 64.95
N THR A 267 19.02 42.96 64.66
CA THR A 267 20.28 43.20 65.39
C THR A 267 21.03 44.47 64.96
N GLN A 268 20.46 45.27 64.03
CA GLN A 268 20.93 46.63 63.77
C GLN A 268 20.70 47.55 64.99
N ASP A 269 19.64 47.32 65.76
CA ASP A 269 19.43 48.00 67.04
C ASP A 269 20.37 47.41 68.11
N LYS A 270 21.17 48.28 68.73
CA LYS A 270 22.13 47.92 69.78
C LYS A 270 21.47 47.17 70.95
N LYS A 271 20.27 47.58 71.39
CA LYS A 271 19.54 46.91 72.49
C LYS A 271 19.13 45.49 72.10
N GLN A 272 18.69 45.31 70.86
CA GLN A 272 18.27 43.99 70.37
C GLN A 272 19.47 43.08 70.14
N ARG A 273 20.60 43.63 69.70
CA ARG A 273 21.87 42.91 69.56
C ARG A 273 22.39 42.38 70.90
N GLU A 274 22.37 43.20 71.95
CA GLU A 274 22.77 42.79 73.30
C GLU A 274 21.84 41.69 73.85
N ASN A 275 20.52 41.86 73.68
CA ASN A 275 19.55 40.83 74.07
C ASN A 275 19.74 39.50 73.30
N PHE A 276 20.06 39.56 72.02
CA PHE A 276 20.36 38.37 71.22
C PHE A 276 21.64 37.68 71.70
N TYR A 277 22.67 38.45 72.06
CA TYR A 277 23.91 37.92 72.61
C TYR A 277 23.66 37.18 73.93
N LEU A 278 22.86 37.76 74.83
CA LEU A 278 22.48 37.12 76.10
C LEU A 278 21.74 35.79 75.87
N LEU A 279 20.79 35.77 74.92
CA LEU A 279 20.09 34.55 74.53
C LEU A 279 21.08 33.47 74.03
N LYS A 280 21.99 33.83 73.13
CA LYS A 280 23.01 32.91 72.59
C LYS A 280 23.97 32.40 73.65
N GLU A 281 24.39 33.24 74.60
CA GLU A 281 25.28 32.80 75.67
C GLU A 281 24.56 31.86 76.65
N ARG A 282 23.26 32.06 76.90
CA ARG A 282 22.41 31.13 77.67
C ARG A 282 22.35 29.75 77.00
N GLN A 283 22.02 29.71 75.70
CA GLN A 283 21.97 28.48 74.91
C GLN A 283 23.32 27.74 74.91
N LYS A 284 24.43 28.47 74.77
CA LYS A 284 25.79 27.91 74.81
C LYS A 284 26.13 27.29 76.17
N GLN A 285 25.67 27.89 77.28
CA GLN A 285 25.85 27.31 78.60
C GLN A 285 25.02 26.03 78.78
N GLU A 286 23.78 26.00 78.29
CA GLU A 286 22.93 24.80 78.29
C GLU A 286 23.60 23.66 77.50
N MET A 287 24.15 23.94 76.31
CA MET A 287 24.90 22.95 75.52
C MET A 287 26.14 22.44 76.25
N LYS A 288 26.93 23.32 76.88
CA LYS A 288 28.11 22.93 77.67
C LYS A 288 27.75 22.09 78.88
N ARG A 289 26.60 22.33 79.53
CA ARG A 289 26.11 21.52 80.65
C ARG A 289 25.74 20.12 80.19
N LEU A 290 25.11 20.01 79.01
CA LEU A 290 24.73 18.73 78.43
C LEU A 290 25.96 17.93 77.99
N GLN A 291 26.93 18.56 77.32
CA GLN A 291 28.18 17.92 76.86
C GLN A 291 29.10 17.44 77.99
N LYS A 292 28.92 17.93 79.23
CA LYS A 292 29.68 17.48 80.40
C LYS A 292 29.18 16.15 80.98
N ARG A 293 28.02 15.65 80.53
CA ARG A 293 27.51 14.32 80.90
C ARG A 293 28.33 13.25 80.16
N LYS A 294 28.57 12.08 80.79
CA LYS A 294 29.36 10.98 80.19
C LYS A 294 28.74 10.52 78.87
N THR A 295 29.59 10.09 77.94
CA THR A 295 29.24 9.65 76.58
C THR A 295 28.36 8.40 76.60
N ASP A 296 27.04 8.59 76.50
CA ASP A 296 26.03 7.54 76.34
C ASP A 296 25.33 7.74 74.97
N PRO A 297 24.98 6.70 74.20
CA PRO A 297 24.13 6.84 73.00
C PRO A 297 22.85 7.67 73.22
N GLU A 298 22.29 7.72 74.43
CA GLU A 298 21.16 8.61 74.75
C GLU A 298 21.51 10.10 74.70
N LEU A 299 22.76 10.46 75.02
CA LEU A 299 23.26 11.83 75.01
C LEU A 299 23.19 12.46 73.61
N GLN A 300 23.42 11.67 72.56
CA GLN A 300 23.33 12.15 71.18
C GLN A 300 21.91 12.58 70.81
N ARG A 301 20.88 11.85 71.29
CA ARG A 301 19.48 12.21 71.09
C ARG A 301 19.11 13.46 71.87
N GLU A 302 19.56 13.57 73.12
CA GLU A 302 19.34 14.77 73.95
C GLU A 302 19.98 16.02 73.33
N VAL A 303 21.18 15.89 72.77
CA VAL A 303 21.88 16.98 72.07
C VAL A 303 21.10 17.45 70.85
N ILE A 304 20.57 16.53 70.04
CA ILE A 304 19.75 16.87 68.86
C ILE A 304 18.45 17.58 69.28
N MET A 305 17.77 17.08 70.31
CA MET A 305 16.53 17.67 70.84
C MET A 305 16.76 19.07 71.40
N LEU A 306 17.80 19.27 72.21
CA LEU A 306 18.13 20.58 72.78
C LEU A 306 18.51 21.58 71.69
N HIS A 307 19.25 21.14 70.66
CA HIS A 307 19.58 21.97 69.50
C HIS A 307 18.32 22.43 68.76
N GLN A 308 17.36 21.52 68.50
CA GLN A 308 16.08 21.88 67.90
C GLN A 308 15.27 22.86 68.76
N GLN A 309 15.33 22.72 70.09
CA GLN A 309 14.66 23.66 71.00
C GLN A 309 15.29 25.05 70.93
N HIS A 310 16.63 25.14 70.88
CA HIS A 310 17.35 26.41 70.70
C HIS A 310 17.02 27.08 69.37
N GLU A 311 16.93 26.32 68.28
CA GLU A 311 16.53 26.83 66.97
C GLU A 311 15.10 27.36 66.97
N LYS A 312 14.16 26.64 67.60
CA LYS A 312 12.77 27.09 67.75
C LYS A 312 12.69 28.38 68.56
N GLU A 313 13.42 28.46 69.66
CA GLU A 313 13.46 29.66 70.50
C GLU A 313 14.02 30.87 69.75
N ILE A 314 15.08 30.69 68.96
CA ILE A 314 15.59 31.76 68.09
C ILE A 314 14.52 32.16 67.06
N GLY A 315 13.81 31.20 66.47
CA GLY A 315 12.74 31.46 65.52
C GLY A 315 11.58 32.28 66.13
N ILE A 316 11.18 31.97 67.36
CA ILE A 316 10.16 32.71 68.12
C ILE A 316 10.68 34.12 68.43
N TRP A 317 11.91 34.23 68.92
CA TRP A 317 12.55 35.51 69.24
C TRP A 317 12.64 36.44 68.02
N ILE A 318 12.97 35.90 66.83
CA ILE A 318 13.02 36.66 65.57
C ILE A 318 11.61 37.16 65.23
N ARG A 319 10.58 36.32 65.35
CA ARG A 319 9.19 36.67 65.03
C ARG A 319 8.67 37.78 65.93
N ASP A 320 8.76 37.60 67.25
CA ASP A 320 8.25 38.55 68.25
C ASP A 320 8.86 39.96 68.07
N ARG A 321 10.12 40.03 67.62
CA ARG A 321 10.86 41.28 67.40
C ARG A 321 10.68 41.88 66.02
N ALA A 322 10.47 41.04 65.02
CA ALA A 322 10.06 41.50 63.70
C ALA A 322 8.71 42.22 63.79
N ASP A 323 7.75 41.68 64.53
CA ASP A 323 6.39 42.26 64.67
C ASP A 323 6.43 43.60 65.45
N THR A 324 7.16 43.66 66.57
CA THR A 324 7.32 44.92 67.33
C THR A 324 8.11 46.02 66.61
N THR A 325 8.96 45.69 65.62
CA THR A 325 9.62 46.70 64.77
C THR A 325 8.75 47.20 63.62
N MET A 326 7.70 46.46 63.22
CA MET A 326 6.72 46.92 62.24
C MET A 326 5.66 47.82 62.88
N ASP A 327 5.20 47.50 64.09
CA ASP A 327 4.25 48.33 64.84
C ASP A 327 4.84 49.71 65.20
N ASN A 328 6.14 49.76 65.51
CA ASN A 328 6.84 51.02 65.78
C ASN A 328 7.04 51.92 64.54
N LYS A 329 6.87 51.39 63.32
CA LYS A 329 6.90 52.18 62.08
C LYS A 329 5.50 52.58 61.58
N ALA A 330 4.48 51.79 61.90
CA ALA A 330 3.09 52.14 61.62
C ALA A 330 2.60 53.33 62.48
N CYS A 331 3.22 53.58 63.63
CA CYS A 331 2.93 54.72 64.50
C CYS A 331 3.74 56.01 64.20
N THR A 332 4.27 56.18 62.98
CA THR A 332 4.99 57.42 62.59
C THR A 332 4.53 57.96 61.24
N ILE A 333 3.22 58.01 61.03
CA ILE A 333 2.60 58.95 60.09
C ILE A 333 1.56 59.72 60.90
N LEU A 334 1.95 60.90 61.38
CA LEU A 334 1.06 61.97 61.81
C LEU A 334 1.27 63.14 60.85
#